data_AF-A0A1W9MU68-F1
#
_entry.id   AF-A0A1W9MU68-F1
#
_cell.length_a   1.000
_cell.length_b   1.000
_cell.length_c   1.000
_cell.angle_alpha   90.00
_cell.angle_beta   90.00
_cell.angle_gamma   90.00
#
_symmetry.space_group_name_H-M   'P 1'
#
loop_
_entity.id
_entity.type
_entity.pdbx_description
1 polymer ?
#
loop_
_entity_poly.entity_id
_entity_poly.type
_entity_poly.pdbx_seq_one_letter_code
_entity_poly.pdbx_strand_id
1 'polypeptide(L)' 'MNRIIEVIYEDNVFKPLQPVEGLNNRQKTWILLYPSEKRGTDELIGTLSPEEAAEMQCVIDREFSKIEGEW' A
#
# COMPACT_ATOMS: atom_id res chain seq x y z
N MET A 1 18.59 2.09 25.47
CA MET A 1 17.71 3.07 24.80
C MET A 1 16.91 2.31 23.76
N ASN A 2 15.58 2.29 23.89
CA ASN A 2 14.73 1.50 23.00
C ASN A 2 14.50 2.28 21.71
N ARG A 3 14.66 1.61 20.56
CA ARG A 3 14.43 2.18 19.23
C ARG A 3 13.44 1.28 18.50
N ILE A 4 12.47 1.89 17.82
CA ILE A 4 11.58 1.18 16.90
C ILE A 4 12.27 1.20 15.54
N ILE A 5 12.36 0.03 14.90
CA ILE A 5 12.97 -0.13 13.58
C ILE A 5 11.86 -0.51 12.62
N GLU A 6 11.69 0.27 11.56
CA GLU A 6 10.78 -0.06 10.48
C GLU A 6 11.39 -1.10 9.55
N VAL A 7 10.60 -2.14 9.24
CA VAL A 7 11.03 -3.31 8.48
C VAL A 7 9.95 -3.73 7.48
N ILE A 8 10.37 -4.33 6.39
CA ILE A 8 9.52 -5.09 5.47
C ILE A 8 9.68 -6.58 5.80
N TYR A 9 8.56 -7.31 5.89
CA TYR A 9 8.59 -8.76 6.01
C TYR A 9 8.46 -9.39 4.62
N GLU A 10 9.54 -10.01 4.14
CA GLU A 10 9.61 -10.65 2.81
C GLU A 10 10.54 -11.87 2.87
N ASP A 11 10.19 -12.95 2.18
CA ASP A 11 10.97 -14.21 2.14
C ASP A 11 11.27 -14.82 3.53
N ASN A 12 10.37 -14.63 4.50
CA ASN A 12 10.57 -15.01 5.92
C ASN A 12 11.72 -14.26 6.61
N VAL A 13 12.12 -13.09 6.10
CA VAL A 13 13.15 -12.23 6.67
C VAL A 13 12.59 -10.82 6.94
N PHE A 14 12.91 -10.26 8.11
CA PHE A 14 12.64 -8.85 8.41
C PHE A 14 13.77 -7.98 7.86
N LYS A 15 13.50 -7.27 6.77
CA LYS A 15 14.45 -6.42 6.06
C LYS A 15 14.26 -4.96 6.52
N PRO A 16 15.22 -4.35 7.24
CA PRO A 16 15.07 -2.97 7.69
C PRO A 16 15.12 -2.00 6.52
N LEU A 17 14.30 -0.94 6.56
CA LEU A 17 14.27 0.10 5.53
C LEU A 17 15.55 0.94 5.50
N GLN A 18 16.22 1.06 6.64
CA GLN A 18 17.47 1.78 6.81
C GLN A 18 18.50 0.89 7.50
N PRO A 19 19.81 1.05 7.20
CA PRO A 19 20.86 0.37 7.94
C PRO A 19 20.74 0.64 9.43
N VAL A 20 20.69 -0.42 10.23
CA VAL A 20 20.59 -0.30 11.68
C VAL A 20 21.99 -0.40 12.28
N GLU A 21 22.49 0.74 12.78
CA GLU A 21 23.78 0.77 13.46
C GLU A 21 23.71 0.16 14.87
N GLY A 22 24.79 -0.54 15.26
CA GLY A 22 24.96 -1.05 16.62
C GLY A 22 24.17 -2.32 16.95
N LEU A 23 23.58 -2.99 15.96
CA LEU A 23 23.03 -4.34 16.12
C LEU A 23 24.14 -5.38 15.98
N ASN A 24 24.30 -6.22 17.01
CA ASN A 24 25.23 -7.35 16.93
C ASN A 24 24.60 -8.53 16.18
N ASN A 25 25.43 -9.30 15.47
CA ASN A 25 24.98 -10.58 14.92
C ASN A 25 24.42 -11.48 16.05
N ARG A 26 23.21 -12.01 15.85
CA ARG A 26 22.46 -12.88 16.79
C ARG A 26 21.91 -12.18 18.04
N GLN A 27 21.65 -10.89 17.98
CA GLN A 27 20.95 -10.19 19.06
C GLN A 27 19.46 -10.58 19.13
N LYS A 28 18.96 -10.88 20.33
CA LYS A 28 17.53 -11.09 20.56
C LYS A 28 16.78 -9.77 20.39
N THR A 29 15.73 -9.76 19.59
CA THR A 29 14.87 -8.58 19.35
C THR A 29 13.41 -8.90 19.63
N TRP A 30 12.60 -7.86 19.83
CA TRP A 30 11.16 -7.94 19.97
C TRP A 30 10.52 -7.33 18.73
N ILE A 31 9.46 -7.97 18.23
CA ILE A 31 8.72 -7.50 17.06
C ILE A 31 7.39 -6.92 17.56
N LEU A 32 7.09 -5.69 17.16
CA LEU A 32 5.77 -5.09 17.34
C LEU A 32 5.05 -5.10 15.99
N LEU A 33 3.92 -5.79 15.93
CA LEU A 33 3.05 -5.78 14.76
C LEU A 33 1.94 -4.75 15.00
N TYR A 34 1.91 -3.71 14.18
CA TYR A 34 0.81 -2.78 14.16
C TYR A 34 -0.29 -3.37 13.25
N PRO A 35 -1.56 -3.39 13.69
CA PRO A 35 -2.64 -3.74 12.79
C PRO A 35 -2.62 -2.77 11.61
N SER A 36 -2.80 -3.27 10.40
CA SER A 36 -3.00 -2.37 9.27
C SER A 36 -4.29 -1.60 9.55
N GLU A 37 -4.20 -0.30 9.83
CA GLU A 37 -5.32 0.59 9.56
C GLU A 37 -5.46 0.60 8.04
N LYS A 38 -6.15 -0.41 7.49
CA LYS A 38 -6.81 -0.23 6.21
C LYS A 38 -7.84 0.86 6.50
N ARG A 39 -7.47 2.12 6.32
CA ARG A 39 -8.46 3.10 5.90
C ARG A 39 -8.87 2.63 4.53
N GLY A 40 -9.87 1.75 4.52
CA GLY A 40 -10.61 1.47 3.30
C GLY A 40 -10.98 2.82 2.72
N THR A 41 -10.95 2.92 1.41
CA THR A 41 -11.59 4.04 0.71
C THR A 41 -13.07 4.20 1.11
N ASP A 42 -13.61 3.25 1.86
CA ASP A 42 -14.87 3.25 2.62
C ASP A 42 -15.11 4.52 3.46
N GLU A 43 -14.07 5.24 3.90
CA GLU A 43 -14.19 6.54 4.60
C GLU A 43 -14.16 7.77 3.66
N LEU A 44 -13.99 7.57 2.35
CA LEU A 44 -14.07 8.66 1.38
C LEU A 44 -15.53 9.00 1.10
N ILE A 45 -16.00 10.08 1.72
CA ILE A 45 -17.24 10.76 1.35
C ILE A 45 -17.07 11.29 -0.08
N GLY A 46 -17.94 10.86 -1.00
CA GLY A 46 -17.89 11.23 -2.42
C GLY A 46 -17.38 10.14 -3.37
N THR A 47 -17.37 8.87 -2.94
CA THR A 47 -17.16 7.74 -3.84
C THR A 47 -18.43 7.44 -4.64
N LEU A 48 -18.24 7.01 -5.89
CA LEU A 48 -19.33 6.52 -6.72
C LEU A 48 -19.72 5.12 -6.26
N SER A 49 -21.03 4.86 -6.23
CA SER A 49 -21.52 3.48 -6.14
C SER A 49 -20.96 2.64 -7.30
N PRO A 50 -20.88 1.30 -7.15
CA PRO A 50 -20.43 0.43 -8.24
C PRO A 50 -21.20 0.64 -9.55
N GLU A 51 -22.49 0.98 -9.45
CA GLU A 51 -23.36 1.28 -10.59
C GLU A 51 -22.96 2.59 -11.27
N GLU A 52 -22.82 3.68 -10.52
CA GLU A 52 -22.36 4.99 -11.04
C GLU A 52 -20.94 4.91 -11.61
N ALA A 53 -20.06 4.12 -10.99
CA ALA A 53 -18.71 3.89 -11.48
C ALA A 53 -18.73 3.14 -12.83
N ALA A 54 -19.59 2.14 -12.99
CA ALA A 54 -19.76 1.42 -14.25
C ALA A 54 -20.36 2.30 -15.36
N GLU A 55 -21.33 3.16 -15.01
CA GLU A 55 -21.87 4.15 -15.95
C GLU A 55 -20.80 5.14 -16.39
N MET A 56 -20.03 5.68 -15.45
CA MET A 56 -18.96 6.63 -15.77
C MET A 56 -17.87 5.99 -16.62
N GLN A 57 -17.50 4.74 -16.35
CA GLN A 57 -16.56 3.98 -17.18
C GLN A 57 -17.09 3.79 -18.60
N CYS A 58 -18.38 3.47 -18.76
CA CYS A 58 -19.01 3.33 -20.08
C CYS A 58 -18.98 4.64 -20.88
N VAL A 59 -19.19 5.78 -20.23
CA VAL A 59 -19.05 7.10 -20.88
C VAL A 59 -17.61 7.35 -21.30
N ILE A 60 -16.64 7.07 -20.42
CA ILE A 60 -15.22 7.24 -20.73
C ILE A 60 -14.83 6.38 -21.94
N ASP A 61 -15.22 5.11 -21.94
CA ASP A 61 -14.91 4.21 -23.05
C ASP A 61 -15.58 4.70 -24.35
N ARG A 62 -16.84 5.15 -24.29
CA ARG A 62 -17.53 5.69 -25.48
C ARG A 62 -16.82 6.90 -26.08
N GLU A 63 -16.36 7.83 -25.24
CA GLU A 63 -15.78 9.10 -25.67
C GLU A 63 -14.29 8.99 -26.01
N PHE A 64 -13.55 8.13 -25.31
CA PHE A 64 -12.09 8.07 -25.38
C PHE A 64 -11.52 6.78 -25.97
N SER A 65 -12.29 5.70 -26.14
CA SER A 65 -11.79 4.46 -26.78
C SER A 65 -11.58 4.57 -28.30
N LYS A 66 -11.88 5.71 -28.91
CA LYS A 66 -11.64 5.94 -30.36
C LYS A 66 -10.27 6.50 -30.69
N ILE A 67 -9.44 6.80 -29.69
CA ILE A 67 -8.05 7.22 -29.92
C ILE A 67 -7.18 5.96 -29.97
N GLU A 68 -7.23 5.24 -31.09
CA GLU A 68 -6.13 4.37 -31.49
C GLU A 68 -5.07 5.25 -32.16
N GLY A 69 -4.16 5.77 -31.33
CA GLY A 69 -2.95 6.45 -31.78
C GLY A 69 -1.76 5.84 -31.06
N GLU A 70 -0.70 5.49 -31.81
CA GLU A 70 0.55 4.99 -31.24
C GLU A 70 1.09 5.98 -30.20
N TRP A 71 1.27 5.49 -28.98
CA TRP A 71 2.03 6.18 -27.93
C TRP A 71 3.52 5.92 -28.12
#